data_AF-A0A392ST86-F1
#
_entry.id   AF-A0A392ST86-F1
#
_cell.length_a   1.000
_cell.length_b   1.000
_cell.length_c   1.000
_cell.angle_alpha   90.00
_cell.angle_beta   90.00
_cell.angle_gamma   90.00
#
_symmetry.space_group_name_H-M   'P 1'
#
loop_
_entity.id
_entity.type
_entity.pdbx_description
1 polymer ?
#
loop_
_entity_poly.entity_id
_entity_poly.type
_entity_poly.pdbx_seq_one_letter_code
_entity_poly.pdbx_strand_id
1 'polypeptide(L)'
;MKIDSDPLQVAETSFVEPFECMLVEAMEATIMQAVGEEEYAEKIKGVYPQAEEELVDFLNRYKLSNKEVMLCPRCSAVCDKEA
;
A
#
# COMPACT_ATOMS: atom_id res chain seq x y z
N MET A 1 42.52 -28.72 11.89
CA MET A 1 41.39 -27.78 11.97
C MET A 1 40.14 -28.60 12.24
N LYS A 2 39.36 -28.27 13.28
CA LYS A 2 38.03 -28.85 13.42
C LYS A 2 37.11 -28.04 12.50
N ILE A 3 36.54 -28.70 11.50
CA ILE A 3 35.46 -28.13 10.69
C ILE A 3 34.26 -28.11 11.62
N ASP A 4 33.78 -26.91 11.95
CA ASP A 4 32.55 -26.74 12.71
C ASP A 4 31.41 -27.14 11.77
N SER A 5 30.70 -28.21 12.13
CA SER A 5 29.55 -28.66 11.35
C SER A 5 28.43 -27.66 11.58
N ASP A 6 28.06 -26.93 10.54
CA ASP A 6 26.94 -25.98 10.57
C ASP A 6 25.67 -26.71 11.04
N PRO A 7 25.09 -26.33 12.20
CA PRO A 7 23.91 -26.97 12.75
C PRO A 7 22.65 -26.81 11.87
N LEU A 8 22.73 -26.02 10.79
CA LEU A 8 21.67 -25.88 9.80
C LEU A 8 21.68 -26.98 8.72
N GLN A 9 22.68 -27.86 8.68
CA GLN A 9 22.68 -29.04 7.80
C GLN A 9 21.80 -30.16 8.36
N VAL A 10 20.52 -29.87 8.53
CA VAL A 10 19.49 -30.89 8.72
C VAL A 10 19.13 -31.39 7.33
N ALA A 11 19.41 -32.67 7.04
CA ALA A 11 19.11 -33.36 5.79
C ALA A 11 17.60 -33.51 5.49
N GLU A 12 16.77 -32.83 6.27
CA GLU A 12 15.32 -32.71 6.13
C GLU A 12 14.95 -31.24 6.37
N THR A 13 15.48 -30.33 5.54
CA THR A 13 14.79 -29.06 5.34
C THR A 13 13.41 -29.42 4.83
N SER A 14 12.40 -29.32 5.68
CA SER A 14 11.01 -29.45 5.28
C SER A 14 10.76 -28.38 4.22
N PHE A 15 10.88 -28.75 2.94
CA PHE A 15 10.32 -28.01 1.82
C PHE A 15 8.80 -28.11 1.96
N VAL A 16 8.27 -27.40 2.94
CA VAL A 16 6.85 -27.10 2.98
C VAL A 16 6.66 -26.11 1.85
N GLU A 17 6.02 -26.55 0.77
CA GLU A 17 5.51 -25.61 -0.23
C GLU A 17 4.76 -24.52 0.53
N PRO A 18 5.04 -23.23 0.28
CA PRO A 18 4.27 -22.16 0.88
C PRO A 18 2.80 -22.42 0.61
N PHE A 19 2.06 -22.81 1.65
CA PHE A 19 0.64 -23.10 1.55
C PHE A 19 -0.03 -21.79 1.20
N GLU A 20 -0.48 -21.69 -0.06
CA GLU A 20 -1.14 -20.52 -0.65
C GLU A 20 -0.50 -19.21 -0.19
N CYS A 21 0.62 -18.82 -0.82
CA CYS A 21 0.91 -17.39 -0.89
C CYS A 21 -0.40 -16.72 -1.32
N MET A 22 -0.92 -15.79 -0.52
CA MET A 22 -2.06 -14.94 -0.85
C MET A 22 -1.70 -14.16 -2.12
N LEU A 23 -1.80 -14.82 -3.27
CA LEU A 23 -1.48 -14.29 -4.57
C LEU A 23 -2.66 -13.39 -4.90
N VAL A 24 -2.55 -12.13 -4.51
CA VAL A 24 -3.51 -11.12 -4.94
C VAL A 24 -3.31 -10.99 -6.44
N GLU A 25 -4.30 -11.41 -7.22
CA GLU A 25 -4.32 -11.18 -8.67
C GLU A 25 -4.00 -9.70 -8.90
N ALA A 26 -2.96 -9.44 -9.70
CA ALA A 26 -2.65 -8.09 -10.09
C ALA A 26 -3.88 -7.55 -10.83
N MET A 27 -4.60 -6.62 -10.17
CA MET A 27 -5.73 -5.92 -10.75
C MET A 27 -5.31 -5.46 -12.14
N GLU A 28 -6.11 -5.88 -13.13
CA GLU A 28 -5.91 -5.61 -14.54
C GLU A 28 -5.45 -4.17 -14.69
N ALA A 29 -4.23 -3.95 -15.22
CA ALA A 29 -3.65 -2.63 -15.28
C ALA A 29 -4.58 -1.75 -16.10
N THR A 30 -5.39 -0.93 -15.43
CA THR A 30 -6.19 0.12 -16.04
C THR A 30 -5.24 0.86 -16.96
N ILE A 31 -5.59 0.92 -18.25
CA ILE A 31 -4.82 1.63 -19.27
C ILE A 31 -4.47 3.00 -18.66
N MET A 32 -3.19 3.21 -18.34
CA MET A 32 -2.73 4.48 -17.79
C MET A 32 -2.99 5.53 -18.87
N GLN A 33 -4.11 6.23 -18.77
CA GLN A 33 -4.32 7.43 -19.55
C GLN A 33 -3.19 8.39 -19.18
N ALA A 34 -2.45 8.84 -20.19
CA ALA A 34 -1.44 9.86 -20.01
C ALA A 34 -2.16 11.16 -19.67
N VAL A 35 -2.33 11.41 -18.38
CA VAL A 35 -2.83 12.66 -17.82
C VAL A 35 -1.67 13.65 -17.81
N GLY A 36 -1.92 14.90 -18.21
CA GLY A 36 -0.91 15.96 -18.10
C GLY A 36 -0.50 16.17 -16.65
N GLU A 37 0.74 16.56 -16.40
CA GLU A 37 1.28 16.73 -15.04
C GLU A 37 0.43 17.65 -14.16
N GLU A 38 -0.06 18.76 -14.73
CA GLU A 38 -0.92 19.73 -14.06
C GLU A 38 -2.27 19.12 -13.64
N GLU A 39 -2.91 18.38 -14.54
CA GLU A 39 -4.19 17.73 -14.26
C GLU A 39 -4.04 16.62 -13.19
N TYR A 40 -2.92 15.90 -13.21
CA TYR A 40 -2.59 14.91 -12.19
C TYR A 40 -2.39 15.57 -10.82
N ALA A 41 -1.64 16.67 -10.76
CA ALA A 41 -1.41 17.41 -9.53
C ALA A 41 -2.73 17.94 -8.93
N GLU A 42 -3.63 18.49 -9.76
CA GLU A 42 -4.94 18.95 -9.30
C GLU A 42 -5.81 17.81 -8.76
N LYS A 43 -5.83 16.65 -9.43
CA LYS A 43 -6.59 15.47 -8.96
C LYS A 43 -6.11 14.99 -7.59
N ILE A 44 -4.81 14.95 -7.35
CA ILE A 44 -4.22 14.43 -6.11
C ILE A 44 -4.47 15.32 -4.89
N LYS A 45 -4.58 16.64 -5.08
CA LYS A 45 -4.83 17.60 -3.99
C LYS A 45 -6.09 17.29 -3.17
N GLY A 46 -7.08 16.61 -3.76
CA GLY A 46 -8.29 16.18 -3.07
C GLY A 46 -8.17 14.83 -2.37
N VAL A 47 -7.22 13.99 -2.80
CA VAL A 47 -7.07 12.60 -2.36
C VAL A 47 -6.32 12.50 -1.03
N TYR A 48 -5.31 13.34 -0.84
CA TYR A 48 -4.46 13.36 0.35
C TYR A 48 -4.69 14.64 1.16
N PRO A 49 -4.31 14.65 2.45
CA PRO A 49 -4.20 15.90 3.22
C PRO A 49 -3.27 16.88 2.52
N GLN A 50 -3.67 18.16 2.46
CA GLN A 50 -2.80 19.20 1.91
C GLN A 50 -1.63 19.49 2.85
N ALA A 51 -0.55 20.08 2.33
CA ALA A 51 0.66 20.32 3.13
C ALA A 51 0.39 21.24 4.34
N GLU A 52 -0.57 22.16 4.20
CA GLU A 52 -0.98 23.12 5.22
C GLU A 52 -2.17 22.64 6.06
N GLU A 53 -2.79 21.51 5.72
CA GLU A 53 -3.99 21.00 6.39
C GLU A 53 -3.61 20.03 7.52
N GLU A 54 -4.18 20.23 8.71
CA GLU A 54 -4.03 19.24 9.78
C GLU A 54 -4.80 17.96 9.44
N LEU A 55 -4.21 16.81 9.78
CA LEU A 55 -4.86 15.51 9.55
C LEU A 55 -6.26 15.43 10.18
N VAL A 56 -6.48 16.10 11.32
CA VAL A 56 -7.78 16.14 11.99
C VAL A 56 -8.82 16.86 11.14
N ASP A 57 -8.44 17.95 10.47
CA ASP A 57 -9.33 18.71 9.59
C ASP A 57 -9.69 17.90 8.35
N PHE A 58 -8.70 17.21 7.76
CA PHE A 58 -8.93 16.23 6.70
C PHE A 58 -9.94 15.16 7.12
N LEU A 59 -9.74 14.52 8.28
CA LEU A 59 -10.66 13.48 8.75
C LEU A 59 -12.07 14.04 9.04
N ASN A 60 -12.16 15.27 9.54
CA ASN A 60 -13.43 15.92 9.80
C ASN A 60 -14.20 16.22 8.51
N ARG A 61 -13.54 16.70 7.43
CA ARG A 61 -14.24 16.92 6.14
C ARG A 61 -14.80 15.62 5.55
N TYR A 62 -14.08 14.50 5.70
CA TYR A 62 -14.54 13.19 5.24
C TYR A 62 -15.71 12.67 6.09
N LYS A 63 -15.61 12.84 7.41
CA LYS A 63 -16.70 12.51 8.34
C LYS A 63 -17.97 13.31 8.05
N LEU A 64 -17.86 14.62 7.79
CA LEU A 64 -18.99 15.48 7.47
C LEU A 64 -19.62 15.15 6.10
N SER A 65 -18.82 14.68 5.16
CA SER A 65 -19.29 14.26 3.83
C SER A 65 -19.74 12.80 3.74
N ASN A 66 -19.74 12.06 4.85
CA ASN A 66 -20.02 10.61 4.91
C ASN A 66 -19.18 9.79 3.91
N LYS A 67 -17.92 10.20 3.71
CA LYS A 67 -16.96 9.48 2.87
C LYS A 67 -15.99 8.68 3.71
N GLU A 68 -15.56 7.55 3.18
CA GLU A 68 -14.55 6.71 3.82
C GLU A 68 -13.14 7.12 3.41
N VAL A 69 -12.22 7.04 4.36
CA VAL A 69 -10.78 7.19 4.14
C VAL A 69 -10.11 5.84 4.33
N MET A 70 -8.95 5.65 3.72
CA MET A 70 -8.14 4.46 3.88
C MET A 70 -6.70 4.79 4.27
N LEU A 71 -6.03 3.81 4.87
CA LEU A 71 -4.59 3.83 5.11
C LEU A 71 -3.91 3.00 4.03
N CYS A 72 -3.00 3.60 3.29
CA CYS A 72 -2.21 2.88 2.31
C CYS A 72 -1.33 1.84 3.01
N PRO A 73 -1.43 0.53 2.70
CA PRO A 73 -0.65 -0.51 3.37
C PRO A 73 0.86 -0.43 3.05
N ARG A 74 1.26 0.30 2.00
CA ARG A 74 2.67 0.43 1.58
C ARG A 74 3.41 1.55 2.32
N CYS A 75 2.77 2.70 2.50
CA CYS A 75 3.41 3.90 3.05
C CYS A 75 2.70 4.48 4.28
N SER A 76 1.61 3.85 4.73
CA SER A 76 0.78 4.31 5.85
C SER A 76 0.22 5.73 5.70
N ALA A 77 0.21 6.28 4.49
CA ALA A 77 -0.44 7.55 4.19
C ALA A 77 -1.96 7.39 4.30
N VAL A 78 -2.62 8.42 4.84
CA VAL A 78 -4.08 8.54 4.84
C VAL A 78 -4.51 9.15 3.52
N CYS A 79 -5.49 8.53 2.86
CA CYS A 79 -6.04 9.03 1.60
C CYS A 79 -7.55 8.70 1.48
N ASP A 80 -8.20 9.34 0.53
CA ASP A 80 -9.53 8.95 0.07
C ASP A 80 -9.55 7.46 -0.35
N LYS A 81 -10.63 6.75 -0.04
CA LYS A 81 -10.81 5.35 -0.43
C LYS A 81 -11.28 5.19 -1.87
N GLU A 82 -11.99 6.16 -2.42
CA GLU A 82 -12.66 6.11 -3.73
C GLU A 82 -11.85 6.78 -4.85
N ALA A 83 -10.63 7.27 -4.54
CA ALA A 83 -9.76 7.99 -5.48
C ALA A 83 -8.97 7.10 -6.44
#